data_AF-A0A6B3FN46-F1
#
_entry.id   AF-A0A6B3FN46-F1
#
_cell.length_a   1.000
_cell.length_b   1.000
_cell.length_c   1.000
_cell.angle_alpha   90.00
_cell.angle_beta   90.00
_cell.angle_gamma   90.00
#
_symmetry.space_group_name_H-M   'P 1'
#
loop_
_entity.id
_entity.type
_entity.pdbx_description
1 polymer ?
#
loop_
_entity_poly.entity_id
_entity_poly.type
_entity_poly.pdbx_seq_one_letter_code
_entity_poly.pdbx_strand_id
1 'polypeptide(L)' 'MVRLEYVSRFQVVSGKGGTGKTTVAAALALALATEGRRTLLVEVEGRQGIAQLFGSDALPYEERKIAVAPGGGEVYAL' A
#
# COMPACT_ATOMS: atom_id res chain seq x y z
N MET A 1 -19.03 -6.56 2.01
CA MET A 1 -17.62 -6.81 1.62
C MET A 1 -17.52 -6.55 0.13
N VAL A 2 -16.74 -5.56 -0.32
CA VAL A 2 -16.55 -5.28 -1.75
C VAL A 2 -15.62 -6.35 -2.32
N ARG A 3 -16.11 -7.18 -3.24
CA ARG A 3 -15.29 -8.14 -3.99
C ARG A 3 -14.71 -7.45 -5.21
N LEU A 4 -13.38 -7.49 -5.33
CA LEU A 4 -12.63 -6.84 -6.41
C LEU A 4 -12.27 -7.89 -7.48
N GLU A 5 -13.27 -8.34 -8.21
CA GLU A 5 -13.21 -9.54 -9.07
C GLU A 5 -12.47 -9.28 -10.40
N TYR A 6 -12.24 -8.01 -10.74
CA TYR A 6 -11.60 -7.56 -11.99
C TYR A 6 -10.64 -6.37 -11.79
N VAL A 7 -9.84 -6.38 -10.72
CA VAL A 7 -8.85 -5.31 -10.50
C VAL A 7 -7.53 -5.60 -11.23
N SER A 8 -7.05 -4.61 -11.97
CA SER A 8 -5.72 -4.66 -12.62
C SER A 8 -4.63 -4.93 -11.58
N ARG A 9 -3.63 -5.75 -11.96
CA ARG A 9 -2.46 -6.07 -11.12
C ARG A 9 -1.59 -4.85 -10.78
N PHE A 10 -1.76 -3.74 -11.51
CA PHE A 10 -1.03 -2.50 -11.30
C PHE A 10 -2.01 -1.34 -11.18
N GLN A 11 -1.93 -0.63 -10.04
CA GLN A 11 -2.76 0.51 -9.70
C GLN A 11 -1.86 1.72 -9.47
N VAL A 12 -2.12 2.82 -10.17
CA VAL A 12 -1.40 4.08 -9.96
C VAL A 12 -2.35 5.06 -9.31
N VAL A 13 -2.01 5.52 -8.11
CA VAL A 13 -2.76 6.56 -7.40
C VAL A 13 -2.06 7.89 -7.60
N SER A 14 -2.69 8.78 -8.38
CA SER A 14 -2.17 10.12 -8.68
C SER A 14 -3.15 11.22 -8.24
N GLY A 15 -2.67 12.46 -8.22
CA GLY A 15 -3.39 13.61 -7.67
C GLY A 15 -2.43 14.73 -7.27
N LYS A 16 -2.99 15.92 -6.99
CA LYS A 16 -2.22 17.11 -6.57
C LYS A 16 -1.47 16.87 -5.24
N GLY A 17 -0.55 17.76 -4.89
CA GLY A 17 0.10 17.75 -3.57
C GLY A 17 -0.94 17.91 -2.46
N GLY A 18 -0.82 17.13 -1.37
CA GLY A 18 -1.72 17.23 -0.21
C GLY A 18 -3.10 16.56 -0.34
N THR A 19 -3.44 15.92 -1.47
CA THR A 19 -4.77 15.29 -1.66
C THR A 19 -4.91 13.88 -1.06
N GLY A 20 -3.91 13.40 -0.31
CA GLY A 20 -3.98 12.10 0.35
C GLY A 20 -3.62 10.88 -0.52
N LYS A 21 -2.82 11.05 -1.59
CA LYS A 21 -2.41 9.93 -2.48
C LYS A 21 -1.87 8.72 -1.70
N THR A 22 -0.91 8.94 -0.80
CA THR A 22 -0.28 7.87 -0.01
C THR A 22 -1.31 7.16 0.87
N THR A 23 -2.21 7.91 1.49
CA THR A 23 -3.30 7.36 2.31
C THR A 23 -4.25 6.49 1.49
N VAL A 24 -4.67 6.97 0.32
CA VAL A 24 -5.57 6.22 -0.57
C VAL A 24 -4.86 4.98 -1.13
N ALA A 25 -3.59 5.09 -1.52
CA ALA A 25 -2.80 3.96 -2.01
C ALA A 25 -2.62 2.88 -0.94
N ALA A 26 -2.35 3.27 0.31
CA ALA A 26 -2.26 2.34 1.44
C ALA A 26 -3.60 1.65 1.75
N ALA A 27 -4.69 2.41 1.75
CA ALA A 27 -6.03 1.86 1.94
C ALA A 27 -6.41 0.87 0.83
N LEU A 28 -6.08 1.20 -0.43
CA LEU A 28 -6.27 0.31 -1.57
C LEU A 28 -5.42 -0.97 -1.44
N ALA A 29 -4.15 -0.85 -1.04
CA ALA A 29 -3.28 -2.01 -0.84
C ALA A 29 -3.80 -2.95 0.26
N LEU A 30 -4.28 -2.40 1.37
CA LEU A 30 -4.94 -3.17 2.43
C LEU A 30 -6.20 -3.87 1.91
N ALA A 31 -7.06 -3.14 1.19
CA ALA A 31 -8.29 -3.70 0.62
C ALA A 31 -8.00 -4.88 -0.32
N LEU A 32 -6.99 -4.76 -1.19
CA LEU A 32 -6.58 -5.81 -2.11
C LEU A 32 -5.95 -7.03 -1.42
N ALA A 33 -5.32 -6.83 -0.26
CA ALA A 33 -4.77 -7.90 0.55
C ALA A 33 -5.84 -8.67 1.36
N THR A 34 -7.04 -8.12 1.57
CA THR A 34 -8.06 -8.66 2.50
C THR A 34 -8.47 -10.12 2.26
N GLU A 35 -8.28 -10.67 1.06
CA GLU A 35 -8.58 -12.06 0.72
C GLU A 35 -7.37 -13.01 0.89
N GLY A 36 -6.50 -12.75 1.88
CA GLY A 36 -5.30 -13.55 2.10
C GLY A 36 -4.21 -13.34 1.04
N ARG A 37 -4.31 -12.25 0.26
CA ARG A 37 -3.38 -11.95 -0.84
C ARG A 37 -2.20 -11.11 -0.37
N ARG A 38 -1.12 -11.12 -1.14
CA ARG A 38 0.03 -10.23 -0.96
C ARG A 38 -0.07 -9.05 -1.92
N THR A 39 0.04 -7.83 -1.40
CA THR A 39 0.10 -6.59 -2.20
C THR A 39 1.39 -5.83 -1.92
N LEU A 40 1.96 -5.20 -2.94
CA LEU A 40 3.12 -4.30 -2.83
C LEU A 40 2.67 -2.84 -3.02
N LEU A 41 2.93 -2.01 -2.02
CA LEU A 41 2.74 -0.57 -2.04
C LEU A 41 4.09 0.11 -2.35
N VAL A 42 4.15 0.87 -3.44
CA VAL A 42 5.42 1.48 -3.91
C VAL A 42 5.32 2.99 -3.89
N GLU A 43 6.36 3.66 -3.40
CA GLU A 43 6.56 5.10 -3.57
C GLU A 43 7.80 5.38 -4.44
N VAL A 44 7.68 6.31 -5.39
CA VAL A 44 8.76 6.61 -6.36
C VAL A 44 9.45 7.96 -6.14
N GLU A 45 8.96 8.78 -5.20
CA GLU A 45 9.49 10.13 -4.96
C GLU A 45 10.59 10.17 -3.88
N GLY A 46 10.84 9.05 -3.20
CA GLY A 46 11.86 8.96 -2.14
C GLY A 46 11.57 9.80 -0.90
N ARG A 47 10.31 10.19 -0.66
CA ARG A 47 9.92 11.08 0.45
C ARG A 47 9.66 10.34 1.76
N GLN A 48 9.79 9.00 1.77
CA GLN A 48 9.50 8.16 2.94
C GLN A 48 8.06 8.32 3.45
N GLY A 49 7.11 8.64 2.57
CA GLY A 49 5.71 8.87 2.92
C GLY A 49 5.02 7.60 3.41
N ILE A 50 5.41 6.43 2.90
CA ILE A 50 4.92 5.14 3.41
C ILE A 50 5.40 4.93 4.86
N ALA A 51 6.70 5.09 5.14
CA ALA A 51 7.25 4.91 6.49
C ALA A 51 6.53 5.82 7.50
N GLN A 52 6.36 7.10 7.15
CA GLN A 52 5.66 8.07 7.97
C GLN A 52 4.18 7.67 8.22
N LEU A 53 3.47 7.21 7.18
CA LEU A 53 2.07 6.82 7.29
C LEU A 53 1.87 5.62 8.24
N PHE A 54 2.79 4.67 8.21
CA PHE A 54 2.74 3.46 9.04
C PHE A 54 3.48 3.61 10.38
N GLY A 55 4.07 4.78 10.66
CA GLY A 55 4.82 5.04 11.89
C GLY A 55 6.05 4.13 12.06
N SER A 56 6.66 3.71 10.96
CA SER A 56 7.85 2.86 10.97
C SER A 56 9.14 3.67 10.82
N ASP A 57 10.28 3.03 11.05
CA ASP A 57 11.57 3.53 10.59
C ASP A 57 11.59 3.69 9.06
N ALA A 58 12.58 4.45 8.57
CA ALA A 58 12.81 4.63 7.14
C ALA A 58 12.95 3.28 6.43
N LEU A 59 12.28 3.14 5.29
CA LEU A 59 12.30 1.91 4.52
C LEU A 59 13.60 1.82 3.71
N PRO A 60 14.33 0.70 3.81
CA PRO A 60 15.45 0.41 2.91
C PRO A 60 14.93 0.15 1.48
N TYR A 61 15.84 0.13 0.50
CA TYR A 61 15.51 -0.21 -0.89
C TYR A 61 15.34 -1.73 -1.08
N GLU A 62 14.43 -2.32 -0.33
CA GLU A 62 14.01 -3.72 -0.37
C GLU A 62 12.55 -3.84 0.09
N GLU A 63 11.85 -4.88 -0.37
CA GLU A 63 10.45 -5.10 0.04
C GLU A 63 10.37 -5.45 1.53
N ARG A 64 9.62 -4.66 2.32
CA ARG A 64 9.37 -4.92 3.75
C ARG A 64 7.90 -5.11 4.01
N LYS A 65 7.54 -6.13 4.78
CA LYS A 65 6.16 -6.29 5.28
C LYS A 65 5.87 -5.16 6.27
N ILE A 66 4.83 -4.38 6.00
CA ILE A 66 4.44 -3.21 6.79
C ILE A 66 3.07 -3.34 7.46
N ALA A 67 2.21 -4.22 6.95
CA ALA A 67 0.90 -4.46 7.55
C ALA A 67 0.34 -5.86 7.25
N VAL A 68 -0.60 -6.28 8.09
CA VAL A 68 -1.45 -7.46 7.87
C VAL A 68 -2.87 -6.96 7.65
N ALA A 69 -3.48 -7.37 6.53
CA ALA A 69 -4.86 -7.03 6.21
C ALA A 69 -5.83 -7.96 6.97
N PRO A 70 -7.08 -7.52 7.23
CA PRO A 70 -8.12 -8.43 7.70
C PRO A 70 -8.23 -9.63 6.75
N GLY A 71 -8.42 -10.85 7.26
CA GLY A 71 -8.39 -12.06 6.42
C GLY A 71 -6.98 -12.63 6.15
N GLY A 72 -5.94 -12.08 6.77
CA GLY A 72 -4.61 -12.69 6.84
C GLY A 72 -3.68 -12.37 5.67
N GLY A 73 -4.09 -11.49 4.76
CA GLY A 73 -3.21 -11.01 3.69
C GLY A 73 -2.13 -10.06 4.17
N GLU A 74 -1.19 -9.76 3.30
CA GLU A 74 0.02 -9.02 3.66
C GLU A 74 0.23 -7.83 2.74
N VAL A 75 0.61 -6.68 3.32
CA VAL A 75 1.06 -5.51 2.57
C VAL A 75 2.56 -5.35 2.77
N TYR A 76 3.28 -5.34 1.66
CA TYR A 76 4.69 -5.01 1.59
C TYR A 76 4.86 -3.60 1.05
N ALA A 77 5.94 -2.94 1.43
CA ALA A 77 6.31 -1.63 0.94
C ALA A 77 7.73 -1.59 0.39
N LEU A 78 7.92 -0.73 -0.61
CA LEU A 78 9.20 -0.38 -1.23
C LEU A 78 9.24 1.13 -1.50
#